data_AF-A0A948QGM2-F1
#
_entry.id   AF-A0A948QGM2-F1
#
_cell.length_a   1.000
_cell.length_b   1.000
_cell.length_c   1.000
_cell.angle_alpha   90.00
_cell.angle_beta   90.00
_cell.angle_gamma   90.00
#
_symmetry.space_group_name_H-M   'P 1'
#
loop_
_entity.id
_entity.type
_entity.pdbx_description
1 polymer ?
#
loop_
_entity_poly.entity_id
_entity_poly.type
_entity_poly.pdbx_seq_one_letter_code
_entity_poly.pdbx_strand_id
1 'polypeptide(L)'
;MEKREPYASQEEYDKQVIRYADVPTIELAPGIKAHIISAEKITLSMASGEPNAQLPSHRHESEQMLIVMDGAIDLVVEVECTPMIGQIGLGESGGVTPYPSRC
;
A
#
# COMPACT_ATOMS: atom_id res chain seq x y z
N MET A 1 -8.93 27.46 22.99
CA MET A 1 -9.68 26.20 22.83
C MET A 1 -9.24 25.28 23.95
N GLU A 2 -10.08 25.08 24.97
CA GLU A 2 -9.75 24.17 26.08
C GLU A 2 -9.78 22.72 25.57
N LYS A 3 -8.73 21.96 25.87
CA LYS A 3 -8.60 20.56 25.45
C LYS A 3 -9.55 19.72 26.30
N ARG A 4 -10.53 19.08 25.66
CA ARG A 4 -11.60 18.32 26.31
C ARG A 4 -11.24 16.87 26.64
N GLU A 5 -10.18 16.33 26.04
CA GLU A 5 -9.77 14.94 26.25
C GLU A 5 -8.32 14.84 26.75
N PRO A 6 -8.04 13.93 27.70
CA PRO A 6 -6.68 13.70 28.19
C PRO A 6 -5.82 13.08 27.07
N TYR A 7 -4.56 13.50 26.99
CA TYR A 7 -3.59 12.82 26.14
C TYR A 7 -3.30 11.42 26.68
N ALA A 8 -3.00 10.48 25.78
CA ALA A 8 -2.39 9.22 26.16
C ALA A 8 -1.08 9.50 26.94
N SER A 9 -0.83 8.69 27.97
CA SER A 9 0.50 8.60 28.57
C SER A 9 1.51 8.07 27.55
N GLN A 10 2.81 8.28 27.81
CA GLN A 10 3.86 7.75 26.94
C GLN A 10 3.78 6.22 26.83
N GLU A 11 3.48 5.53 27.93
CA GLU A 11 3.34 4.08 27.96
C GLU A 11 2.16 3.58 27.10
N GLU A 12 1.01 4.27 27.16
CA GLU A 12 -0.15 3.94 26.32
C GLU A 12 0.14 4.19 24.84
N TYR A 13 0.85 5.29 24.54
CA TYR A 13 1.28 5.61 23.18
C TYR A 13 2.20 4.51 22.62
N ASP A 14 3.25 4.15 23.36
CA ASP A 14 4.25 3.17 22.93
C ASP A 14 3.65 1.76 22.75
N LYS A 15 2.57 1.45 23.48
CA LYS A 15 1.84 0.17 23.35
C LYS A 15 0.93 0.10 22.13
N GLN A 16 0.40 1.23 21.67
CA GLN A 16 -0.69 1.27 20.67
C GLN A 16 -0.24 1.84 19.32
N VAL A 17 0.85 2.60 19.27
CA VAL A 17 1.30 3.28 18.06
C VAL A 17 2.47 2.55 17.45
N ILE A 18 2.26 2.06 16.23
CA ILE A 18 3.31 1.47 15.39
C ILE A 18 3.70 2.49 14.32
N ARG A 19 4.99 2.80 14.23
CA ARG A 19 5.53 3.57 13.10
C ARG A 19 5.89 2.59 12.00
N TYR A 20 5.28 2.72 10.82
CA TYR A 20 5.52 1.77 9.73
C TYR A 20 7.01 1.69 9.33
N ALA A 21 7.74 2.79 9.46
CA ALA A 21 9.16 2.86 9.13
C ALA A 21 10.05 1.99 10.03
N ASP A 22 9.55 1.60 11.22
CA ASP A 22 10.26 0.73 12.15
C ASP A 22 10.03 -0.76 11.84
N VAL A 23 9.04 -1.07 11.00
CA VAL A 23 8.79 -2.43 10.49
C VAL A 23 9.86 -2.72 9.42
N PRO A 24 10.52 -3.89 9.40
CA PRO A 24 11.49 -4.18 8.35
C PRO A 24 10.81 -4.30 6.98
N THR A 25 11.49 -3.85 5.92
CA THR A 25 11.01 -4.05 4.56
C THR A 25 11.23 -5.49 4.10
N ILE A 26 10.30 -6.00 3.30
CA ILE A 26 10.50 -7.20 2.48
C ILE A 26 10.49 -6.85 1.00
N GLU A 27 11.18 -7.63 0.18
CA GLU A 27 11.11 -7.50 -1.28
C GLU A 27 9.93 -8.33 -1.81
N LEU A 28 8.98 -7.67 -2.48
CA LEU A 28 7.79 -8.30 -3.05
C LEU A 28 8.02 -8.78 -4.48
N ALA A 29 8.84 -8.03 -5.20
CA ALA A 29 9.30 -8.30 -6.56
C ALA A 29 10.61 -7.52 -6.77
N PRO A 30 11.40 -7.84 -7.80
CA PRO A 30 12.66 -7.13 -8.07
C PRO A 30 12.45 -5.61 -8.12
N GLY A 31 13.09 -4.89 -7.19
CA GLY A 31 12.99 -3.42 -7.10
C GLY A 31 11.71 -2.89 -6.45
N ILE A 32 10.88 -3.75 -5.85
CA ILE A 32 9.69 -3.36 -5.07
C ILE A 32 9.84 -3.87 -3.64
N LYS A 33 9.89 -2.94 -2.70
CA LYS A 33 9.98 -3.24 -1.26
C LYS A 33 8.76 -2.71 -0.53
N ALA A 34 8.35 -3.38 0.53
CA ALA A 34 7.23 -2.94 1.35
C ALA A 34 7.44 -3.18 2.84
N HIS A 35 6.95 -2.24 3.65
CA HIS A 35 6.66 -2.46 5.06
C HIS A 35 5.25 -3.05 5.17
N ILE A 36 5.10 -4.23 5.77
CA ILE A 36 3.81 -4.91 5.89
C ILE A 36 3.39 -5.02 7.35
N ILE A 37 2.19 -4.53 7.64
CA ILE A 37 1.53 -4.67 8.94
C ILE A 37 0.22 -5.42 8.70
N SER A 38 0.10 -6.61 9.28
CA SER A 38 -1.12 -7.42 9.21
C SER A 38 -1.80 -7.41 10.57
N ALA A 39 -3.08 -7.04 10.60
CA ALA A 39 -3.98 -7.23 11.73
C ALA A 39 -5.06 -8.27 11.36
N GLU A 40 -6.02 -8.50 12.26
CA GLU A 40 -7.03 -9.55 12.09
C GLU A 40 -7.86 -9.41 10.80
N LYS A 41 -8.18 -8.18 10.37
CA LYS A 41 -9.12 -7.90 9.26
C LYS A 41 -8.61 -6.91 8.22
N ILE A 42 -7.36 -6.47 8.36
CA ILE A 42 -6.75 -5.50 7.45
C ILE A 42 -5.26 -5.76 7.35
N THR A 43 -4.72 -5.58 6.15
CA THR A 43 -3.29 -5.55 5.90
C THR A 43 -2.92 -4.20 5.30
N LEU A 44 -1.99 -3.50 5.92
CA LEU A 44 -1.39 -2.29 5.39
C LEU A 44 -0.03 -2.61 4.77
N SER A 45 0.16 -2.22 3.52
CA SER A 45 1.43 -2.35 2.80
C SER A 45 1.90 -0.97 2.37
N MET A 46 3.00 -0.49 2.96
CA MET A 46 3.67 0.75 2.57
C MET A 46 4.79 0.39 1.60
N ALA A 47 4.49 0.44 0.30
CA ALA A 47 5.38 -0.01 -0.76
C ALA A 47 6.15 1.13 -1.43
N SER A 48 7.37 0.84 -1.86
CA SER A 48 8.21 1.70 -2.70
C SER A 48 8.79 0.86 -3.84
N GLY A 49 8.74 1.41 -5.06
CA GLY A 49 9.23 0.76 -6.27
C GLY A 49 10.27 1.62 -6.96
N GLU A 50 11.32 1.00 -7.46
CA GLU A 50 12.26 1.64 -8.39
C GLU A 50 11.56 1.95 -9.73
N PRO A 51 12.06 2.94 -10.51
CA PRO A 51 11.51 3.23 -11.83
C PRO A 51 11.46 1.99 -12.71
N ASN A 52 10.29 1.74 -13.32
CA ASN A 52 10.00 0.58 -14.19
C ASN A 52 10.00 -0.79 -13.48
N ALA A 53 10.06 -0.83 -12.15
CA ALA A 53 9.82 -2.07 -11.42
C ALA A 53 8.38 -2.56 -11.65
N GLN A 54 8.19 -3.87 -11.75
CA GLN A 54 6.90 -4.48 -12.06
C GLN A 54 6.52 -5.47 -10.97
N LEU A 55 5.29 -5.34 -10.47
CA LEU A 55 4.71 -6.32 -9.57
C LEU A 55 4.00 -7.39 -10.41
N PRO A 56 4.30 -8.68 -10.23
CA PRO A 56 3.62 -9.74 -10.96
C PRO A 56 2.12 -9.71 -10.73
N SER A 57 1.41 -10.01 -11.80
CA SER A 57 -0.01 -10.28 -11.84
C SER A 57 -0.45 -11.30 -10.81
N HIS A 58 -1.43 -10.92 -9.99
CA HIS A 58 -1.95 -11.79 -8.94
C HIS A 58 -3.40 -11.43 -8.60
N ARG A 59 -4.04 -12.30 -7.81
CA ARG A 59 -5.41 -12.16 -7.32
C ARG A 59 -5.46 -12.61 -5.87
N HIS A 60 -6.31 -11.97 -5.08
CA HIS A 60 -6.66 -12.37 -3.72
C HIS A 60 -8.19 -12.23 -3.54
N GLU A 61 -8.73 -12.80 -2.46
CA GLU A 61 -10.18 -12.73 -2.16
C GLU A 61 -10.58 -11.40 -1.51
N SER A 62 -9.63 -10.72 -0.87
CA SER A 62 -9.86 -9.45 -0.18
C SER A 62 -9.94 -8.29 -1.17
N GLU A 63 -10.63 -7.22 -0.79
CA GLU A 63 -10.53 -5.97 -1.55
C GLU A 63 -9.19 -5.29 -1.30
N GLN A 64 -8.69 -4.54 -2.29
CA GLN A 64 -7.44 -3.79 -2.18
C GLN A 64 -7.66 -2.33 -2.55
N MET A 65 -7.23 -1.43 -1.66
CA MET A 65 -7.09 -0.01 -1.95
C MET A 65 -5.62 0.32 -2.14
N LEU A 66 -5.30 1.07 -3.19
CA LEU A 66 -3.95 1.58 -3.44
C LEU A 66 -3.98 3.10 -3.45
N ILE A 67 -3.04 3.72 -2.74
CA ILE A 67 -2.89 5.17 -2.70
C ILE A 67 -1.47 5.51 -3.15
N VAL A 68 -1.33 6.32 -4.20
CA VAL A 68 -0.01 6.82 -4.64
C VAL A 68 0.33 8.04 -3.80
N MET A 69 1.30 7.91 -2.91
CA MET A 69 1.77 9.00 -2.05
C MET A 69 2.82 9.87 -2.72
N ASP A 70 3.65 9.29 -3.58
CA ASP A 70 4.71 9.97 -4.33
C ASP A 70 4.95 9.24 -5.67
N GLY A 71 5.34 9.99 -6.71
CA GLY A 71 5.55 9.47 -8.05
C GLY A 71 4.27 9.11 -8.81
N ALA A 72 4.36 8.09 -9.67
CA ALA A 72 3.29 7.63 -10.54
C ALA A 72 3.37 6.11 -10.72
N ILE A 73 2.22 5.45 -10.86
CA ILE A 73 2.15 4.02 -11.22
C ILE A 73 1.09 3.80 -12.30
N ASP A 74 1.28 2.78 -13.12
CA ASP A 74 0.21 2.24 -13.96
C ASP A 74 -0.45 1.08 -13.20
N LEU A 75 -1.69 1.26 -12.76
CA LEU A 75 -2.47 0.23 -12.09
C LEU A 75 -3.28 -0.53 -13.13
N VAL A 76 -3.01 -1.83 -13.25
CA VAL A 76 -3.78 -2.73 -14.12
C VAL A 76 -4.74 -3.56 -13.28
N VAL A 77 -6.05 -3.48 -13.55
CA VAL A 77 -7.07 -4.32 -12.94
C VAL A 77 -7.84 -5.02 -14.06
N GLU A 78 -7.79 -6.36 -14.05
CA GLU A 78 -8.28 -7.26 -15.10
C GLU A 78 -7.69 -7.00 -16.48
N VAL A 79 -8.17 -5.97 -17.17
CA VAL A 79 -7.72 -5.56 -18.52
C VAL A 79 -7.57 -4.05 -18.66
N GLU A 80 -7.96 -3.29 -17.63
CA GLU A 80 -7.95 -1.84 -17.65
C GLU A 80 -6.65 -1.32 -17.03
N CYS A 81 -5.91 -0.51 -17.79
CA CYS A 81 -4.70 0.18 -17.34
C CYS A 81 -5.07 1.62 -16.96
N THR A 82 -4.93 1.95 -15.69
CA THR A 82 -5.18 3.29 -15.15
C THR A 82 -3.87 3.92 -14.67
N PRO A 83 -3.38 5.00 -15.30
CA PRO A 83 -2.25 5.74 -14.75
C PRO A 83 -2.71 6.50 -13.50
N MET A 84 -1.95 6.39 -12.41
CA MET A 84 -2.27 7.01 -11.13
C MET A 84 -1.14 7.93 -10.66
N ILE A 85 -1.48 9.20 -10.40
CA ILE A 85 -0.57 10.22 -9.85
C ILE A 85 -1.28 10.94 -8.70
N GLY A 86 -0.83 10.73 -7.46
CA GLY A 86 -1.47 11.33 -6.29
C GLY A 86 -2.95 10.94 -6.13
N GLN A 87 -3.31 9.73 -6.59
CA GLN A 87 -4.69 9.23 -6.65
C GLN A 87 -4.89 8.01 -5.73
N ILE A 88 -6.15 7.81 -5.35
CA ILE A 88 -6.64 6.60 -4.68
C ILE A 88 -7.29 5.71 -5.76
N GLY A 89 -6.77 4.50 -5.92
CA GLY A 89 -7.36 3.43 -6.73
C GLY A 89 -8.02 2.37 -5.84
N LEU A 90 -9.18 1.89 -6.25
CA LEU A 90 -9.86 0.75 -5.63
C LEU A 90 -9.80 -0.43 -6.59
N GLY A 91 -9.33 -1.58 -6.10
CA GLY A 91 -9.46 -2.87 -6.74
C GLY A 91 -10.45 -3.72 -5.96
N GLU A 92 -11.61 -3.98 -6.56
CA GLU A 92 -12.51 -5.04 -6.12
C GLU A 92 -11.91 -6.40 -6.53
N SER A 93 -12.47 -7.52 -6.06
CA SER A 93 -11.94 -8.87 -6.30
C SER A 93 -11.71 -9.13 -7.81
N GLY A 94 -10.48 -9.00 -8.29
CA GLY A 94 -10.14 -9.04 -9.71
C GLY A 94 -8.63 -9.00 -9.91
N GLY A 95 -8.11 -9.88 -10.77
CA GLY A 95 -6.67 -10.08 -10.91
C GLY A 95 -5.96 -8.91 -11.59
N VAL A 96 -4.77 -8.56 -11.11
CA VAL A 96 -3.82 -7.70 -11.82
C VAL A 96 -3.22 -8.55 -12.95
N THR A 97 -3.21 -8.11 -14.22
CA THR A 97 -2.66 -8.85 -15.39
C THR A 97 -1.42 -8.15 -15.98
N PRO A 98 -0.56 -8.83 -16.78
CA PRO A 98 0.70 -8.23 -17.24
C PRO A 98 0.65 -7.89 -18.74
N TYR A 99 0.71 -6.60 -19.12
CA TYR A 99 1.29 -5.99 -20.36
C TYR A 99 0.67 -4.62 -20.71
N PRO A 100 1.25 -3.75 -21.60
CA PRO A 100 2.65 -3.48 -21.97
C PRO A 100 3.20 -2.26 -21.20
N SER A 101 4.41 -1.82 -21.56
CA SER A 101 5.34 -0.84 -20.95
C SER A 101 4.84 0.57 -20.59
N ARG A 102 3.53 0.83 -20.68
CA ARG A 102 2.80 2.02 -20.25
C ARG A 102 1.35 1.86 -20.70
N CYS A 103 0.39 2.45 -19.99
CA CYS A 103 -0.79 2.93 -20.71
C CYS A 103 -0.27 3.93 -21.77
#